data_AF-A0A1B7W5T5-F1
#
_entry.id   AF-A0A1B7W5T5-F1
#
_cell.length_a   1.000
_cell.length_b   1.000
_cell.length_c   1.000
_cell.angle_alpha   90.00
_cell.angle_beta   90.00
_cell.angle_gamma   90.00
#
_symmetry.space_group_name_H-M   'P 1'
#
loop_
_entity.id
_entity.type
_entity.pdbx_description
1 polymer ?
#
loop_
_entity_poly.entity_id
_entity_poly.type
_entity_poly.pdbx_seq_one_letter_code
_entity_poly.pdbx_strand_id
1 'polypeptide(L)'
;MTKFLDTAIEAIVAREILDSRGRPTIEAEVHLANGTIGLAQVPSGASTGSFEAHELRDGDKSRYGGKGVLKAVQNANEILAPKLLGLDALNQEALDKLMISLDGSPNKANLGANAIL
;
A
#
# COMPACT_ATOMS: atom_id res chain seq x y z
N MET A 1 -16.97 26.94 -13.34
CA MET A 1 -17.39 25.54 -13.11
C MET A 1 -16.16 24.80 -12.64
N THR A 2 -16.06 24.47 -11.35
CA THR A 2 -15.01 23.57 -10.85
C THR A 2 -15.29 22.22 -11.48
N LYS A 3 -14.38 21.74 -12.32
CA LYS A 3 -14.54 20.44 -12.99
C LYS A 3 -14.47 19.38 -11.90
N PHE A 4 -15.59 18.69 -11.65
CA PHE A 4 -15.60 17.53 -10.77
C PHE A 4 -14.67 16.49 -11.38
N LEU A 5 -13.68 16.06 -10.62
CA LEU A 5 -12.75 15.02 -11.04
C LEU A 5 -13.36 13.69 -10.64
N ASP A 6 -13.98 13.02 -11.61
CA ASP A 6 -14.71 11.77 -11.41
C ASP A 6 -13.77 10.59 -11.09
N THR A 7 -12.48 10.74 -11.39
CA THR A 7 -11.40 9.83 -11.01
C THR A 7 -10.69 10.19 -9.71
N ALA A 8 -11.23 11.15 -8.94
CA ALA A 8 -10.68 11.46 -7.62
C ALA A 8 -10.81 10.27 -6.68
N ILE A 9 -9.75 10.00 -5.91
CA ILE A 9 -9.75 8.97 -4.86
C ILE A 9 -10.64 9.42 -3.70
N GLU A 10 -11.69 8.65 -3.39
CA GLU A 10 -12.60 8.92 -2.27
C GLU A 10 -12.29 8.10 -1.02
N ALA A 11 -11.80 6.87 -1.19
CA ALA A 11 -11.39 6.03 -0.08
C ALA A 11 -10.27 5.07 -0.49
N ILE A 12 -9.41 4.76 0.47
CA ILE A 12 -8.45 3.68 0.38
C ILE A 12 -8.60 2.81 1.62
N VAL A 13 -8.71 1.50 1.44
CA VAL A 13 -8.84 0.54 2.54
C VAL A 13 -7.85 -0.59 2.32
N ALA A 14 -6.94 -0.77 3.27
CA ALA A 14 -5.99 -1.87 3.29
C ALA A 14 -6.33 -2.90 4.38
N ARG A 15 -6.02 -4.17 4.09
CA ARG A 15 -6.22 -5.29 5.02
C ARG A 15 -5.12 -6.34 4.87
N GLU A 16 -4.94 -7.15 5.92
CA GLU A 16 -4.10 -8.33 5.88
C GLU A 16 -4.88 -9.51 5.28
N ILE A 17 -4.30 -10.16 4.27
CA ILE A 17 -4.79 -11.40 3.65
C ILE A 17 -3.67 -12.46 3.67
N LEU A 18 -3.92 -13.64 3.10
CA LEU A 18 -2.90 -14.69 2.96
C LEU A 18 -2.47 -14.87 1.50
N ASP A 19 -1.16 -14.98 1.27
CA ASP A 19 -0.57 -15.35 -0.02
C ASP A 19 -0.80 -16.85 -0.34
N SER A 20 -0.38 -17.27 -1.53
CA SER A 20 -0.49 -18.67 -1.99
C SER A 20 0.27 -19.69 -1.14
N ARG A 21 1.12 -19.26 -0.21
CA ARG A 21 1.89 -20.09 0.73
C ARG A 21 1.34 -19.99 2.15
N GLY A 22 0.19 -19.36 2.34
CA GLY A 22 -0.43 -19.15 3.66
C GLY A 22 0.32 -18.15 4.54
N ARG A 23 1.11 -17.24 3.96
CA ARG A 23 1.81 -16.18 4.70
C ARG A 23 1.03 -14.87 4.59
N PRO A 24 1.02 -14.03 5.63
CA PRO A 24 0.38 -12.73 5.54
C PRO A 24 0.92 -11.91 4.36
N THR A 25 0.03 -11.22 3.67
CA THR A 25 0.35 -10.13 2.74
C THR A 25 -0.75 -9.07 2.83
N ILE A 26 -0.55 -7.94 2.16
CA ILE A 26 -1.46 -6.81 2.16
C ILE A 26 -2.27 -6.78 0.87
N GLU A 27 -3.54 -6.43 1.02
CA GLU A 27 -4.46 -6.10 -0.04
C GLU A 27 -4.96 -4.66 0.17
N ALA A 28 -5.07 -3.90 -0.91
CA ALA A 28 -5.59 -2.53 -0.88
C ALA A 28 -6.72 -2.37 -1.91
N GLU A 29 -7.79 -1.68 -1.46
CA GLU A 29 -8.86 -1.18 -2.31
C GLU A 29 -8.75 0.33 -2.47
N VAL A 30 -8.95 0.82 -3.69
CA VAL A 30 -9.04 2.25 -4.01
C VAL A 30 -10.40 2.51 -4.64
N HIS A 31 -11.19 3.37 -4.01
CA HIS A 31 -12.55 3.74 -4.42
C HIS A 31 -12.51 5.13 -5.03
N LEU A 32 -13.06 5.31 -6.23
CA LEU A 32 -13.08 6.57 -6.96
C LEU A 32 -14.47 7.21 -6.94
N ALA A 33 -14.52 8.53 -7.16
CA ALA A 33 -15.75 9.32 -7.15
C ALA A 33 -16.80 8.90 -8.21
N ASN A 34 -16.37 8.24 -9.29
CA ASN A 34 -17.28 7.66 -10.28
C ASN A 34 -17.79 6.25 -9.92
N GLY A 35 -17.45 5.73 -8.73
CA GLY A 35 -17.84 4.40 -8.24
C GLY A 35 -16.93 3.26 -8.72
N THR A 36 -15.87 3.54 -9.48
CA THR A 36 -14.87 2.53 -9.84
C THR A 36 -14.09 2.10 -8.60
N ILE A 37 -13.83 0.79 -8.49
CA ILE A 37 -13.03 0.21 -7.42
C ILE A 37 -11.86 -0.56 -8.03
N GLY A 38 -10.64 -0.21 -7.63
CA GLY A 38 -9.44 -1.01 -7.87
C GLY A 38 -9.12 -1.87 -6.65
N LEU A 39 -8.73 -3.12 -6.86
CA LEU A 39 -8.30 -4.06 -5.83
C LEU A 39 -6.96 -4.66 -6.24
N ALA A 40 -5.96 -4.59 -5.36
CA ALA A 40 -4.64 -5.17 -5.60
C ALA A 40 -4.12 -5.90 -4.37
N GLN A 41 -3.41 -7.00 -4.61
CA GLN A 41 -2.75 -7.83 -3.60
C GLN A 41 -1.26 -7.84 -3.89
N VAL A 42 -0.43 -7.53 -2.89
CA VAL A 42 1.01 -7.48 -3.11
C VAL A 42 1.61 -8.89 -3.01
N PRO A 43 2.34 -9.37 -4.02
CA PRO A 43 3.04 -10.65 -3.94
C PRO A 43 4.24 -10.57 -3.00
N SER A 44 4.58 -11.69 -2.35
CA SER A 44 5.74 -11.77 -1.46
C SER A 44 6.80 -12.74 -2.00
N GLY A 45 8.00 -12.23 -2.24
CA GLY A 45 9.15 -13.02 -2.70
C GLY A 45 9.57 -14.09 -1.69
N ALA A 46 10.06 -15.24 -2.17
CA ALA A 46 10.74 -16.23 -1.32
C ALA A 46 12.23 -15.91 -1.14
N SER A 47 12.83 -15.31 -2.16
CA SER A 47 14.23 -14.91 -2.24
C SER A 47 14.24 -13.41 -2.39
N THR A 48 14.75 -12.70 -1.38
CA THR A 48 14.88 -11.23 -1.41
C THR A 48 16.36 -10.89 -1.54
N GLY A 49 16.75 -10.30 -2.66
CA GLY A 49 18.08 -9.71 -2.82
C GLY A 49 18.27 -8.52 -1.88
N SER A 50 19.51 -8.26 -1.46
CA SER A 50 19.85 -7.18 -0.52
C SER A 50 19.53 -5.76 -1.04
N PHE A 51 19.23 -5.63 -2.34
CA PHE A 51 18.91 -4.38 -3.02
C PHE A 51 17.42 -4.25 -3.39
N GLU A 52 16.58 -5.22 -3.01
CA GLU A 52 15.14 -5.14 -3.24
C GLU A 52 14.47 -4.09 -2.35
N ALA A 53 13.32 -3.59 -2.79
CA ALA A 53 12.48 -2.73 -1.96
C ALA A 53 12.02 -3.51 -0.72
N HIS A 54 11.98 -2.83 0.43
CA HIS A 54 11.80 -3.47 1.72
C HIS A 54 10.33 -3.84 1.97
N GLU A 55 10.02 -5.14 1.93
CA GLU A 55 8.75 -5.66 2.42
C GLU A 55 8.70 -5.54 3.95
N LEU A 56 7.77 -4.74 4.47
CA LEU A 56 7.65 -4.50 5.90
C LEU A 56 6.85 -5.62 6.58
N ARG A 57 7.48 -6.26 7.58
CA ARG A 57 6.91 -7.31 8.43
C ARG A 57 6.85 -6.87 9.89
N ASP A 58 5.90 -7.43 10.63
CA ASP A 58 5.64 -7.06 12.03
C ASP A 58 6.75 -7.54 12.98
N GLY A 59 7.41 -8.67 12.68
CA GLY A 59 8.42 -9.26 13.56
C GLY A 59 7.86 -9.90 14.84
N ASP A 60 6.56 -9.82 15.08
CA ASP A 60 5.88 -10.47 16.21
C ASP A 60 5.83 -11.99 16.04
N LYS A 61 6.69 -12.71 16.77
CA LYS A 61 6.78 -14.17 16.71
C LYS A 61 5.50 -14.90 17.11
N SER A 62 4.60 -14.26 17.86
CA SER A 62 3.31 -14.85 18.24
C SER A 62 2.31 -14.92 17.08
N ARG A 63 2.50 -14.08 16.03
CA ARG A 63 1.65 -14.03 14.84
C ARG A 63 2.42 -14.47 13.60
N TYR A 64 1.99 -15.58 12.99
CA TYR A 64 2.58 -16.09 11.75
C TYR A 64 4.12 -16.23 11.80
N GLY A 65 4.69 -16.45 12.99
CA GLY A 65 6.14 -16.54 13.19
C GLY A 65 6.91 -15.25 12.85
N GLY A 66 6.31 -14.08 13.07
CA GLY A 66 6.92 -12.77 12.77
C GLY A 66 6.61 -12.23 11.38
N LYS A 67 5.81 -12.95 10.58
CA LYS A 67 5.52 -12.60 9.18
C LYS A 67 4.24 -11.79 8.99
N GLY A 68 3.57 -11.36 10.06
CA GLY A 68 2.44 -10.44 9.98
C GLY A 68 2.82 -9.16 9.21
N VAL A 69 1.81 -8.48 8.66
CA VAL A 69 1.97 -7.22 7.90
C VAL A 69 1.06 -6.10 8.43
N LEU A 70 0.60 -6.19 9.69
CA LEU A 70 -0.28 -5.18 10.26
C LEU A 70 0.34 -3.79 10.27
N LYS A 71 1.66 -3.67 10.44
CA LYS A 71 2.33 -2.37 10.35
C LYS A 71 2.24 -1.77 8.94
N ALA A 72 2.38 -2.58 7.89
CA ALA A 72 2.21 -2.12 6.51
C ALA A 72 0.74 -1.73 6.24
N VAL A 73 -0.22 -2.53 6.72
CA VAL A 73 -1.66 -2.22 6.64
C VAL A 73 -1.98 -0.91 7.33
N GLN A 74 -1.42 -0.69 8.53
CA GLN A 74 -1.59 0.55 9.28
C GLN A 74 -1.01 1.75 8.50
N ASN A 75 0.20 1.62 7.95
CA ASN A 75 0.82 2.66 7.14
C ASN A 75 -0.04 3.04 5.92
N ALA A 76 -0.62 2.04 5.24
CA ALA A 76 -1.52 2.30 4.12
C ALA A 76 -2.78 3.07 4.55
N ASN A 77 -3.43 2.65 5.63
CA ASN A 77 -4.69 3.25 6.10
C ASN A 77 -4.50 4.62 6.78
N GLU A 78 -3.45 4.80 7.57
CA GLU A 78 -3.31 5.94 8.47
C GLU A 78 -2.33 7.01 7.95
N ILE A 79 -1.40 6.64 7.07
CA ILE A 79 -0.38 7.55 6.53
C ILE A 79 -0.62 7.84 5.05
N LEU A 80 -0.74 6.80 4.23
CA LEU A 80 -0.89 6.98 2.77
C LEU A 80 -2.30 7.46 2.41
N ALA A 81 -3.34 6.77 2.88
CA ALA A 81 -4.71 7.08 2.48
C ALA A 81 -5.07 8.56 2.67
N PRO A 82 -4.86 9.20 3.84
CA PRO A 82 -5.24 10.60 4.03
C PRO A 82 -4.48 11.59 3.14
N LYS A 83 -3.33 11.20 2.59
CA LYS A 83 -2.52 12.04 1.68
C LYS A 83 -2.90 11.87 0.21
N LEU A 84 -3.60 10.79 -0.13
CA LEU A 84 -4.00 10.48 -1.50
C LEU A 84 -5.47 10.82 -1.80
N LEU A 85 -6.31 11.02 -0.77
CA LEU A 85 -7.70 11.43 -0.95
C LEU A 85 -7.83 12.72 -1.78
N GLY A 86 -8.74 12.71 -2.73
CA GLY A 86 -9.03 13.82 -3.64
C GLY A 86 -8.05 13.96 -4.82
N LEU A 87 -6.98 13.16 -4.86
CA LEU A 87 -6.06 13.16 -6.00
C LEU A 87 -6.60 12.33 -7.16
N ASP A 88 -6.14 12.66 -8.37
CA ASP A 88 -6.52 11.96 -9.60
C ASP A 88 -5.85 10.58 -9.69
N ALA A 89 -6.65 9.52 -9.64
CA ALA A 89 -6.17 8.15 -9.81
C ALA A 89 -5.50 7.89 -11.17
N LEU A 90 -5.79 8.71 -12.20
CA LEU A 90 -5.15 8.59 -13.51
C LEU A 90 -3.76 9.24 -13.56
N ASN A 91 -3.36 10.00 -12.54
CA ASN A 91 -2.03 10.59 -12.45
C ASN A 91 -1.07 9.67 -11.67
N GLN A 92 -0.87 8.46 -12.19
CA GLN A 92 -0.06 7.42 -11.56
C GLN A 92 1.32 7.91 -11.12
N GLU A 93 2.04 8.63 -12.00
CA GLU A 93 3.38 9.13 -11.70
C GLU A 93 3.41 10.08 -10.49
N ALA A 94 2.40 10.96 -10.36
CA ALA A 94 2.32 11.89 -9.24
C ALA A 94 1.99 11.16 -7.92
N LEU A 95 1.08 10.18 -7.96
CA LEU A 95 0.73 9.36 -6.81
C LEU A 95 1.94 8.56 -6.33
N ASP A 96 2.64 7.87 -7.23
CA ASP A 96 3.82 7.08 -6.93
C ASP A 96 4.93 7.95 -6.32
N LYS A 97 5.20 9.11 -6.92
CA LYS A 97 6.19 10.07 -6.41
C LYS A 97 5.81 10.58 -5.02
N LEU A 98 4.54 10.87 -4.78
CA LEU A 98 4.06 11.29 -3.47
C LEU A 98 4.28 10.19 -2.42
N MET A 99 3.87 8.95 -2.70
CA MET A 99 4.07 7.83 -1.77
C MET A 99 5.56 7.56 -1.48
N ILE A 100 6.41 7.61 -2.51
CA ILE A 100 7.87 7.50 -2.35
C ILE A 100 8.42 8.65 -1.51
N SER A 101 7.96 9.88 -1.74
CA SER A 101 8.39 11.04 -0.97
C SER A 101 7.92 10.99 0.49
N LEU A 102 6.73 10.45 0.75
CA LEU A 102 6.20 10.27 2.11
C LEU A 102 6.99 9.23 2.90
N ASP A 103 7.45 8.17 2.22
CA ASP A 103 8.33 7.19 2.83
C ASP A 103 9.72 7.77 3.14
N GLY A 104 10.31 8.49 2.18
CA GLY A 104 11.58 9.21 2.37
C GLY A 104 12.83 8.33 2.53
N SER A 105 12.71 7.00 2.47
CA SER A 105 13.84 6.08 2.47
C SER A 105 14.19 5.65 1.04
N PRO A 106 15.45 5.26 0.76
CA PRO A 106 15.88 4.86 -0.58
C PRO A 106 15.22 3.56 -1.07
N ASN A 107 14.68 2.74 -0.18
CA ASN A 107 14.17 1.40 -0.46
C ASN A 107 12.77 1.14 0.09
N LYS A 108 11.98 2.18 0.39
CA LYS A 108 10.61 2.06 0.92
C LYS A 108 10.51 1.39 2.30
N ALA A 109 11.55 1.46 3.12
CA ALA A 109 11.63 0.76 4.40
C ALA A 109 10.81 1.39 5.54
N ASN A 110 10.44 2.67 5.45
CA ASN A 110 9.71 3.35 6.52
C ASN A 110 8.22 2.98 6.49
N LEU A 111 7.61 3.00 5.31
CA LEU A 111 6.22 2.66 5.09
C LEU A 111 6.02 1.19 4.67
N GLY A 112 7.05 0.58 4.08
CA GLY A 112 6.99 -0.74 3.49
C GLY A 112 6.68 -0.66 2.00
N ALA A 113 7.50 -1.31 1.18
CA ALA A 113 7.26 -1.42 -0.26
C ALA A 113 5.90 -2.05 -0.56
N ASN A 114 5.49 -3.00 0.27
CA ASN A 114 4.19 -3.64 0.21
C ASN A 114 3.01 -2.72 0.57
N ALA A 115 3.22 -1.61 1.28
CA ALA A 115 2.16 -0.61 1.46
C ALA A 115 2.03 0.36 0.27
N ILE A 116 3.08 0.48 -0.57
CA ILE A 116 3.15 1.45 -1.67
C ILE A 116 2.79 0.82 -3.03
N LEU A 117 3.04 -0.47 -3.21
CA LEU A 117 2.87 -1.22 -4.47
C LEU A 117 1.45 -1.76 -4.67
#